data_AF-A0AAP4DUR6-F1
#
_entry.id   AF-A0AAP4DUR6-F1
#
_cell.length_a   1.000
_cell.length_b   1.000
_cell.length_c   1.000
_cell.angle_alpha   90.00
_cell.angle_beta   90.00
_cell.angle_gamma   90.00
#
_symmetry.space_group_name_H-M   'P 1'
#
loop_
_entity.id
_entity.type
_entity.pdbx_description
1 polymer ?
#
loop_
_entity_poly.entity_id
_entity_poly.type
_entity_poly.pdbx_seq_one_letter_code
_entity_poly.pdbx_strand_id
1 'polypeptide(L)'
;MKKFKIGSLIALLFGLVLFTGIYANADEFTNVGSLYDKAVNENIIDPNLYPKANWEKDEISTMRPSYEEYKNYDSSITYESWLELNNYGVMADTKEPVLQLKTPAESNIRLRTAQDNIDKFCRDTQAGDILVVGGDFPTGVIGHAAILNADGYVLEMPGGSNWAHGIPDNNRQLPKRQWITEHIKEWTSVYRINDTNLARQVARYADTHFYSTSGSATKNIHIDYLLNSHIKQFNPNYCSKLVWQAYFYGTGTLPVIRAIGDWAVIFPTNLPTAFTWDYTPHSIGRY
;
A
#
# COMPACT_ATOMS: atom_id res chain seq x y z
N MET A 1 -54.53 69.08 17.65
CA MET A 1 -53.55 67.99 17.79
C MET A 1 -53.69 67.01 16.63
N LYS A 2 -52.56 66.81 15.95
CA LYS A 2 -52.11 65.80 14.96
C LYS A 2 -53.09 65.00 14.08
N LYS A 3 -52.80 65.13 12.77
CA LYS A 3 -53.25 64.38 11.59
C LYS A 3 -52.44 63.07 11.38
N PHE A 4 -52.88 62.32 10.37
CA PHE A 4 -52.26 61.24 9.54
C PHE A 4 -52.89 59.86 9.77
N LYS A 5 -53.74 59.31 8.88
CA LYS A 5 -53.66 58.91 7.46
C LYS A 5 -52.79 57.66 7.17
N ILE A 6 -53.52 56.61 6.72
CA ILE A 6 -53.24 55.66 5.62
C ILE A 6 -52.07 54.68 5.78
N GLY A 7 -52.38 53.39 5.63
CA GLY A 7 -51.41 52.35 5.31
C GLY A 7 -52.03 50.95 5.30
N SER A 8 -52.51 50.51 4.13
CA SER A 8 -52.83 49.11 3.85
C SER A 8 -51.52 48.32 3.70
N LEU A 9 -51.40 47.15 4.33
CA LEU A 9 -50.61 46.04 3.78
C LEU A 9 -51.01 44.71 4.42
N ILE A 10 -51.67 43.86 3.64
CA ILE A 10 -51.75 42.41 3.85
C ILE A 10 -50.35 41.87 3.53
N ALA A 11 -49.69 41.22 4.49
CA ALA A 11 -48.45 40.49 4.25
C ALA A 11 -48.60 39.05 4.76
N LEU A 12 -48.55 38.13 3.80
CA LEU A 12 -48.57 36.68 3.95
C LEU A 12 -47.51 36.18 4.95
N LEU A 13 -47.89 35.15 5.69
CA LEU A 13 -46.99 34.21 6.33
C LEU A 13 -45.96 33.68 5.31
N PHE A 14 -44.68 33.89 5.59
CA PHE A 14 -43.63 32.92 5.30
C PHE A 14 -42.74 32.83 6.54
N GLY A 15 -43.00 31.82 7.36
CA GLY A 15 -42.03 31.38 8.36
C GLY A 15 -40.82 30.85 7.62
N LEU A 16 -39.76 31.65 7.56
CA LEU A 16 -38.45 31.21 7.12
C LEU A 16 -37.90 30.26 8.18
N VAL A 17 -38.24 28.97 8.08
CA VAL A 17 -37.45 27.93 8.75
C VAL A 17 -36.10 27.94 8.05
N LEU A 18 -35.14 28.65 8.66
CA LEU A 18 -33.73 28.46 8.36
C LEU A 18 -33.41 27.02 8.73
N PHE A 19 -33.57 26.12 7.76
CA PHE A 19 -32.78 24.89 7.68
C PHE A 19 -31.32 25.34 7.47
N THR A 20 -30.68 25.77 8.55
CA THR A 20 -29.25 25.53 8.68
C THR A 20 -29.15 24.02 8.71
N GLY A 21 -28.85 23.43 7.55
CA GLY A 21 -28.42 22.05 7.48
C GLY A 21 -27.21 21.92 8.39
N ILE A 22 -27.45 21.48 9.62
CA ILE A 22 -26.45 20.76 10.37
C ILE A 22 -26.27 19.51 9.53
N TYR A 23 -25.30 19.53 8.63
CA TYR A 23 -24.65 18.31 8.18
C TYR A 23 -24.06 17.74 9.46
N ALA A 24 -24.83 16.92 10.16
CA ALA A 24 -24.25 15.94 11.05
C ALA A 24 -23.44 15.06 10.12
N ASN A 25 -22.14 15.36 9.99
CA ASN A 25 -21.20 14.37 9.50
C ASN A 25 -21.38 13.21 10.46
N ALA A 26 -22.07 12.16 10.03
CA ALA A 26 -21.97 10.89 10.73
C ALA A 26 -20.48 10.61 10.83
N ASP A 27 -19.99 10.37 12.05
CA ASP A 27 -18.60 10.05 12.26
C ASP A 27 -18.24 8.88 11.32
N GLU A 28 -17.29 9.07 10.42
CA GLU A 28 -16.91 8.10 9.38
C GLU A 28 -16.39 6.78 9.98
N PHE A 29 -16.08 6.80 11.28
CA PHE A 29 -15.69 5.65 12.08
C PHE A 29 -16.85 5.04 12.88
N THR A 30 -18.09 5.44 12.61
CA THR A 30 -19.28 4.76 13.16
C THR A 30 -19.40 3.37 12.55
N ASN A 31 -19.57 2.35 13.40
CA ASN A 31 -19.71 0.94 13.01
C ASN A 31 -18.46 0.26 12.39
N VAL A 32 -17.25 0.65 12.81
CA VAL A 32 -16.00 -0.06 12.45
C VAL A 32 -16.10 -1.58 12.65
N GLY A 33 -16.75 -2.02 13.74
CA GLY A 33 -16.99 -3.45 13.98
C GLY A 33 -17.82 -4.15 12.90
N SER A 34 -18.75 -3.45 12.22
CA SER A 34 -19.50 -4.03 11.10
C SER A 34 -18.69 -4.10 9.80
N LEU A 35 -17.69 -3.23 9.62
CA LEU A 35 -16.77 -3.29 8.48
C LEU A 35 -15.90 -4.56 8.56
N TYR A 36 -15.43 -4.92 9.76
CA TYR A 36 -14.79 -6.21 10.00
C TYR A 36 -15.73 -7.38 9.68
N ASP A 37 -16.96 -7.36 10.20
CA ASP A 37 -17.92 -8.45 9.99
C ASP A 37 -18.28 -8.59 8.50
N LYS A 38 -18.39 -7.48 7.75
CA LYS A 38 -18.52 -7.45 6.29
C LYS A 38 -17.34 -8.16 5.62
N ALA A 39 -16.10 -7.78 5.94
CA ALA A 39 -14.90 -8.36 5.35
C ALA A 39 -14.74 -9.87 5.64
N VAL A 40 -15.18 -10.34 6.82
CA VAL A 40 -15.26 -11.78 7.12
C VAL A 40 -16.32 -12.47 6.27
N ASN A 41 -17.52 -11.89 6.16
CA ASN A 41 -18.60 -12.45 5.33
C ASN A 41 -18.25 -12.50 3.84
N GLU A 42 -17.48 -11.53 3.35
CA GLU A 42 -16.95 -11.47 1.99
C GLU A 42 -15.69 -12.34 1.79
N ASN A 43 -15.28 -13.09 2.82
CA ASN A 43 -14.14 -14.00 2.80
C ASN A 43 -12.80 -13.30 2.54
N ILE A 44 -12.70 -12.00 2.83
CA ILE A 44 -11.46 -11.22 2.75
C ILE A 44 -10.60 -11.50 3.99
N ILE A 45 -11.19 -11.36 5.18
CA ILE A 45 -10.53 -11.67 6.45
C ILE A 45 -10.83 -13.11 6.86
N ASP A 46 -9.78 -13.86 7.21
CA ASP A 46 -9.93 -15.10 8.00
C ASP A 46 -9.88 -14.75 9.49
N PRO A 47 -10.99 -14.90 10.24
CA PRO A 47 -11.03 -14.52 11.66
C PRO A 47 -10.11 -15.38 12.54
N ASN A 48 -9.63 -16.53 12.06
CA ASN A 48 -8.63 -17.33 12.78
C ASN A 48 -7.22 -16.75 12.64
N LEU A 49 -6.91 -16.10 11.50
CA LEU A 49 -5.63 -15.44 11.26
C LEU A 49 -5.62 -14.02 11.83
N TYR A 50 -6.74 -13.29 11.67
CA TYR A 50 -6.89 -11.93 12.15
C TYR A 50 -8.15 -11.77 13.02
N PRO A 51 -8.09 -12.15 14.30
CA PRO A 51 -9.21 -12.00 15.22
C PRO A 51 -9.66 -10.53 15.33
N LYS A 52 -10.97 -10.31 15.45
CA LYS A 52 -11.59 -8.97 15.48
C LYS A 52 -10.89 -7.98 16.41
N ALA A 53 -10.58 -8.40 17.63
CA ALA A 53 -9.92 -7.54 18.61
C ALA A 53 -8.51 -7.09 18.17
N ASN A 54 -7.78 -7.91 17.43
CA ASN A 54 -6.47 -7.53 16.88
C ASN A 54 -6.66 -6.56 15.71
N TRP A 55 -7.63 -6.82 14.83
CA TRP A 55 -7.94 -5.93 13.73
C TRP A 55 -8.40 -4.55 14.22
N GLU A 56 -9.31 -4.48 15.20
CA GLU A 56 -9.77 -3.23 15.81
C GLU A 56 -8.62 -2.46 16.50
N LYS A 57 -7.65 -3.18 17.07
CA LYS A 57 -6.46 -2.56 17.65
C LYS A 57 -5.60 -1.88 16.57
N ASP A 58 -5.30 -2.60 15.50
CA ASP A 58 -4.49 -2.09 14.39
C ASP A 58 -5.24 -1.01 13.59
N GLU A 59 -6.57 -1.10 13.54
CA GLU A 59 -7.46 -0.08 13.00
C GLU A 59 -7.24 1.26 13.69
N ILE A 60 -7.39 1.28 15.02
CA ILE A 60 -7.24 2.48 15.83
C ILE A 60 -5.80 3.01 15.77
N SER A 61 -4.80 2.12 15.86
CA SER A 61 -3.41 2.54 16.01
C SER A 61 -2.73 2.95 14.70
N THR A 62 -3.19 2.41 13.56
CA THR A 62 -2.46 2.54 12.29
C THR A 62 -3.39 2.81 11.12
N MET A 63 -4.41 1.99 10.87
CA MET A 63 -5.23 2.14 9.65
C MET A 63 -5.98 3.47 9.61
N ARG A 64 -6.58 3.88 10.73
CA ARG A 64 -7.30 5.16 10.83
C ARG A 64 -6.38 6.36 10.65
N PRO A 65 -5.24 6.47 11.37
CA PRO A 65 -4.24 7.50 11.07
C PRO A 65 -3.81 7.53 9.60
N SER A 66 -3.54 6.37 8.98
CA SER A 66 -3.15 6.30 7.56
C SER A 66 -4.27 6.77 6.63
N TYR A 67 -5.53 6.46 6.93
CA TYR A 67 -6.68 6.97 6.18
C TYR A 67 -6.80 8.49 6.29
N GLU A 68 -6.70 9.04 7.49
CA GLU A 68 -6.77 10.49 7.71
C GLU A 68 -5.67 11.23 6.93
N GLU A 69 -4.47 10.65 6.85
CA GLU A 69 -3.42 11.17 5.97
C GLU A 69 -3.81 11.06 4.48
N TYR A 70 -4.31 9.91 4.04
CA TYR A 70 -4.69 9.67 2.65
C TYR A 70 -5.84 10.57 2.18
N LYS A 71 -6.77 10.90 3.07
CA LYS A 71 -7.90 11.78 2.78
C LYS A 71 -7.46 13.21 2.42
N ASN A 72 -6.27 13.64 2.85
CA ASN A 72 -5.70 14.92 2.41
C ASN A 72 -5.24 14.89 0.95
N TYR A 73 -4.93 13.70 0.43
CA TYR A 73 -4.59 13.47 -0.97
C TYR A 73 -5.85 13.27 -1.83
N ASP A 74 -6.78 12.43 -1.38
CA ASP A 74 -8.07 12.20 -2.02
C ASP A 74 -9.21 12.45 -1.03
N SER A 75 -9.74 13.67 -1.04
CA SER A 75 -10.81 14.06 -0.12
C SER A 75 -12.17 13.43 -0.44
N SER A 76 -12.30 12.75 -1.56
CA SER A 76 -13.54 12.09 -1.99
C SER A 76 -13.67 10.66 -1.49
N ILE A 77 -12.59 10.05 -1.02
CA ILE A 77 -12.57 8.65 -0.59
C ILE A 77 -13.24 8.46 0.78
N THR A 78 -14.13 7.49 0.86
CA THR A 78 -14.71 7.06 2.15
C THR A 78 -13.76 6.12 2.89
N TYR A 79 -13.90 6.03 4.21
CA TYR A 79 -13.07 5.12 5.01
C TYR A 79 -13.23 3.65 4.59
N GLU A 80 -14.46 3.21 4.32
CA GLU A 80 -14.76 1.86 3.83
C GLU A 80 -14.09 1.60 2.48
N SER A 81 -14.19 2.52 1.53
CA SER A 81 -13.53 2.38 0.22
C SER A 81 -12.00 2.34 0.36
N TRP A 82 -11.42 3.13 1.27
CA TRP A 82 -9.98 3.07 1.54
C TRP A 82 -9.57 1.72 2.15
N LEU A 83 -10.38 1.15 3.07
CA LEU A 83 -10.14 -0.19 3.60
C LEU A 83 -10.21 -1.24 2.49
N GLU A 84 -11.20 -1.19 1.60
CA GLU A 84 -11.31 -2.09 0.44
C GLU A 84 -10.06 -2.01 -0.46
N LEU A 85 -9.57 -0.80 -0.77
CA LEU A 85 -8.34 -0.61 -1.54
C LEU A 85 -7.08 -1.18 -0.87
N ASN A 86 -7.03 -1.15 0.46
CA ASN A 86 -5.96 -1.75 1.25
C ASN A 86 -6.22 -3.23 1.62
N ASN A 87 -7.31 -3.81 1.09
CA ASN A 87 -7.76 -5.16 1.39
C ASN A 87 -7.89 -5.41 2.90
N TYR A 88 -8.48 -4.44 3.61
CA TYR A 88 -8.73 -4.44 5.06
C TYR A 88 -7.48 -4.72 5.92
N GLY A 89 -6.28 -4.45 5.38
CA GLY A 89 -5.01 -4.68 6.08
C GLY A 89 -4.53 -6.13 6.08
N VAL A 90 -5.09 -6.99 5.22
CA VAL A 90 -4.58 -8.36 4.99
C VAL A 90 -4.07 -8.52 3.57
N MET A 91 -3.15 -9.47 3.36
CA MET A 91 -2.72 -9.87 2.02
C MET A 91 -3.88 -10.49 1.24
N ALA A 92 -4.10 -10.07 -0.02
CA ALA A 92 -5.24 -10.50 -0.82
C ALA A 92 -5.27 -12.00 -1.16
N ASP A 93 -4.12 -12.66 -1.12
CA ASP A 93 -3.97 -14.07 -1.47
C ASP A 93 -3.94 -15.00 -0.24
N THR A 94 -3.18 -14.63 0.78
CA THR A 94 -2.92 -15.44 1.98
C THR A 94 -3.79 -15.05 3.17
N LYS A 95 -4.45 -13.89 3.12
CA LYS A 95 -5.24 -13.30 4.21
C LYS A 95 -4.43 -13.02 5.48
N GLU A 96 -3.11 -13.07 5.38
CA GLU A 96 -2.21 -12.81 6.49
C GLU A 96 -2.27 -11.32 6.89
N PRO A 97 -2.34 -10.99 8.19
CA PRO A 97 -2.36 -9.61 8.66
C PRO A 97 -1.06 -8.88 8.30
N VAL A 98 -1.18 -7.75 7.64
CA VAL A 98 -0.02 -6.96 7.16
C VAL A 98 0.55 -6.10 8.27
N LEU A 99 -0.25 -5.65 9.22
CA LEU A 99 0.20 -4.77 10.32
C LEU A 99 0.71 -5.54 11.55
N GLN A 100 0.51 -6.86 11.60
CA GLN A 100 0.98 -7.66 12.73
C GLN A 100 2.51 -7.70 12.74
N LEU A 101 3.10 -7.26 13.85
CA LEU A 101 4.54 -7.38 14.07
C LEU A 101 4.91 -8.80 14.52
N LYS A 102 6.16 -9.19 14.29
CA LYS A 102 6.73 -10.40 14.88
C LYS A 102 6.65 -10.28 16.40
N THR A 103 5.92 -11.19 17.06
CA THR A 103 5.82 -11.20 18.53
C THR A 103 7.22 -11.27 19.14
N PRO A 104 7.60 -10.32 20.01
CA PRO A 104 8.92 -10.33 20.61
C PRO A 104 9.03 -11.51 21.60
N ALA A 105 9.85 -12.52 21.27
CA ALA A 105 10.34 -13.47 22.27
C ALA A 105 11.53 -12.87 23.04
N GLU A 106 11.73 -13.31 24.28
CA GLU A 106 12.76 -12.83 25.21
C GLU A 106 14.22 -12.97 24.68
N SER A 107 15.12 -12.18 25.25
CA SER A 107 16.22 -11.46 24.57
C SER A 107 17.43 -12.25 24.02
N ASN A 108 17.54 -13.57 24.19
CA ASN A 108 18.60 -14.39 23.56
C ASN A 108 18.11 -15.27 22.41
N ILE A 109 16.84 -15.70 22.45
CA ILE A 109 16.17 -16.35 21.32
C ILE A 109 15.99 -15.33 20.20
N ARG A 110 15.76 -14.05 20.54
CA ARG A 110 15.59 -12.92 19.61
C ARG A 110 16.73 -12.73 18.61
N LEU A 111 17.99 -12.73 19.06
CA LEU A 111 19.13 -12.47 18.15
C LEU A 111 19.34 -13.64 17.18
N ARG A 112 19.16 -14.87 17.66
CA ARG A 112 19.27 -16.08 16.83
C ARG A 112 18.10 -16.16 15.84
N THR A 113 16.86 -15.99 16.30
CA THR A 113 15.67 -16.02 15.43
C THR A 113 15.68 -14.89 14.39
N ALA A 114 16.12 -13.67 14.74
CA ALA A 114 16.27 -12.59 13.78
C ALA A 114 17.37 -12.89 12.74
N GLN A 115 18.53 -13.37 13.18
CA GLN A 115 19.62 -13.72 12.27
C GLN A 115 19.27 -14.91 11.36
N ASP A 116 18.66 -15.96 11.93
CA ASP A 116 18.16 -17.12 11.19
C ASP A 116 17.14 -16.70 10.14
N ASN A 117 16.28 -15.73 10.48
CA ASN A 117 15.31 -15.16 9.55
C ASN A 117 15.98 -14.38 8.41
N ILE A 118 16.93 -13.51 8.73
CA ILE A 118 17.72 -12.76 7.74
C ILE A 118 18.47 -13.74 6.81
N ASP A 119 19.06 -14.80 7.36
CA ASP A 119 19.80 -15.81 6.61
C ASP A 119 18.87 -16.66 5.75
N LYS A 120 17.67 -17.00 6.27
CA LYS A 120 16.60 -17.65 5.52
C LYS A 120 16.16 -16.78 4.35
N PHE A 121 15.88 -15.50 4.59
CA PHE A 121 15.53 -14.52 3.55
C PHE A 121 16.63 -14.45 2.50
N CYS A 122 17.89 -14.28 2.90
CA CYS A 122 19.01 -14.16 1.97
C CYS A 122 19.24 -15.44 1.14
N ARG A 123 18.95 -16.62 1.69
CA ARG A 123 19.10 -17.89 0.99
C ARG A 123 17.96 -18.16 0.01
N ASP A 124 16.73 -17.84 0.42
CA ASP A 124 15.54 -18.27 -0.31
C ASP A 124 15.12 -17.26 -1.40
N THR A 125 15.56 -16.00 -1.28
CA THR A 125 15.28 -14.92 -2.23
C THR A 125 16.27 -14.83 -3.39
N GLN A 126 15.78 -14.45 -4.57
CA GLN A 126 16.56 -14.25 -5.78
C GLN A 126 16.04 -13.10 -6.64
N ALA A 127 16.79 -12.73 -7.68
CA ALA A 127 16.40 -11.69 -8.62
C ALA A 127 15.01 -11.92 -9.24
N GLY A 128 14.18 -10.88 -9.22
CA GLY A 128 12.80 -10.86 -9.70
C GLY A 128 11.76 -11.08 -8.61
N ASP A 129 12.16 -11.54 -7.42
CA ASP A 129 11.21 -11.73 -6.32
C ASP A 129 10.55 -10.41 -5.90
N ILE A 130 9.24 -10.49 -5.68
CA ILE A 130 8.40 -9.39 -5.20
C ILE A 130 8.37 -9.47 -3.68
N LEU A 131 8.62 -8.35 -3.04
CA LEU A 131 8.57 -8.20 -1.59
C LEU A 131 7.35 -7.37 -1.22
N VAL A 132 6.52 -7.86 -0.31
CA VAL A 132 5.49 -7.07 0.36
C VAL A 132 5.74 -7.13 1.85
N VAL A 133 6.07 -5.99 2.44
CA VAL A 133 6.40 -5.88 3.86
C VAL A 133 5.30 -5.15 4.61
N GLY A 134 5.00 -5.69 5.77
CA GLY A 134 4.07 -5.12 6.72
C GLY A 134 4.59 -3.89 7.45
N GLY A 135 3.73 -3.25 8.23
CA GLY A 135 4.11 -2.14 9.10
C GLY A 135 3.53 -0.80 8.68
N ASP A 136 3.82 0.19 9.53
CA ASP A 136 3.37 1.57 9.39
C ASP A 136 4.37 2.35 8.53
N PHE A 137 4.04 2.48 7.24
CA PHE A 137 4.80 3.30 6.30
C PHE A 137 4.11 4.66 6.18
N PRO A 138 4.86 5.77 6.24
CA PRO A 138 4.30 7.11 6.09
C PRO A 138 4.00 7.39 4.61
N THR A 139 3.03 6.68 4.04
CA THR A 139 2.72 6.67 2.60
C THR A 139 1.21 6.64 2.31
N GLY A 140 0.35 6.74 3.33
CA GLY A 140 -1.11 6.74 3.20
C GLY A 140 -1.73 5.40 2.77
N VAL A 141 -0.92 4.36 2.63
CA VAL A 141 -1.33 3.00 2.26
C VAL A 141 -0.77 1.99 3.27
N ILE A 142 -1.38 0.83 3.37
CA ILE A 142 -0.95 -0.24 4.27
C ILE A 142 0.15 -1.07 3.61
N GLY A 143 1.28 -1.17 4.31
CA GLY A 143 2.45 -1.94 3.87
C GLY A 143 3.30 -1.22 2.82
N HIS A 144 4.30 -1.93 2.33
CA HIS A 144 5.25 -1.44 1.33
C HIS A 144 5.65 -2.57 0.39
N ALA A 145 5.98 -2.21 -0.85
CA ALA A 145 6.40 -3.17 -1.87
C ALA A 145 7.78 -2.83 -2.47
N ALA A 146 8.58 -3.86 -2.69
CA ALA A 146 9.90 -3.76 -3.30
C ALA A 146 10.16 -4.95 -4.24
N ILE A 147 11.25 -4.89 -4.99
CA ILE A 147 11.67 -5.97 -5.88
C ILE A 147 13.16 -6.28 -5.69
N LEU A 148 13.53 -7.56 -5.69
CA LEU A 148 14.93 -7.93 -5.85
C LEU A 148 15.35 -7.68 -7.30
N ASN A 149 15.98 -6.54 -7.57
CA ASN A 149 16.46 -6.20 -8.91
C ASN A 149 17.79 -6.91 -9.28
N ALA A 150 18.43 -7.57 -8.31
CA ALA A 150 19.51 -8.54 -8.48
C ALA A 150 19.51 -9.54 -7.30
N ASP A 151 20.25 -10.66 -7.40
CA ASP A 151 20.23 -11.70 -6.34
C ASP A 151 20.66 -11.19 -4.96
N GLY A 152 21.45 -10.11 -4.92
CA GLY A 152 21.99 -9.52 -3.70
C GLY A 152 21.39 -8.16 -3.33
N TYR A 153 20.45 -7.62 -4.12
CA TYR A 153 19.99 -6.24 -3.99
C TYR A 153 18.49 -6.12 -4.09
N VAL A 154 17.94 -5.22 -3.27
CA VAL A 154 16.53 -4.83 -3.26
C VAL A 154 16.44 -3.40 -3.77
N LEU A 155 15.52 -3.16 -4.69
CA LEU A 155 15.17 -1.86 -5.23
C LEU A 155 13.77 -1.49 -4.74
N GLU A 156 13.64 -0.27 -4.22
CA GLU A 156 12.41 0.21 -3.60
C GLU A 156 12.22 1.72 -3.78
N MET A 157 11.00 2.17 -3.48
CA MET A 157 10.61 3.57 -3.34
C MET A 157 10.12 3.76 -1.89
N PRO A 158 11.00 4.03 -0.91
CA PRO A 158 10.70 3.97 0.53
C PRO A 158 9.61 4.96 0.99
N GLY A 159 9.31 5.99 0.20
CA GLY A 159 8.38 7.05 0.61
C GLY A 159 8.98 7.90 1.72
N GLY A 160 8.12 8.43 2.59
CA GLY A 160 8.52 9.31 3.69
C GLY A 160 7.51 10.41 3.97
N SER A 161 7.83 11.28 4.93
CA SER A 161 7.07 12.51 5.14
C SER A 161 6.96 13.30 3.85
N ASN A 162 5.81 13.93 3.60
CA ASN A 162 5.45 14.61 2.35
C ASN A 162 5.17 13.68 1.14
N TRP A 163 4.94 12.39 1.35
CA TRP A 163 4.60 11.44 0.28
C TRP A 163 3.47 11.93 -0.65
N ALA A 164 2.49 12.67 -0.13
CA ALA A 164 1.34 13.19 -0.88
C ALA A 164 1.68 14.41 -1.77
N HIS A 165 2.80 15.09 -1.51
CA HIS A 165 3.22 16.30 -2.23
C HIS A 165 4.46 16.08 -3.11
N GLY A 166 5.14 14.95 -2.95
CA GLY A 166 6.34 14.61 -3.70
C GLY A 166 7.58 14.53 -2.81
N ILE A 167 8.42 13.52 -3.02
CA ILE A 167 9.74 13.41 -2.39
C ILE A 167 10.78 13.23 -3.49
N PRO A 168 11.67 14.21 -3.70
CA PRO A 168 12.69 14.11 -4.74
C PRO A 168 13.63 12.92 -4.53
N ASP A 169 14.05 12.30 -5.63
CA ASP A 169 15.12 11.30 -5.65
C ASP A 169 14.97 10.14 -4.64
N ASN A 170 13.78 9.57 -4.55
CA ASN A 170 13.41 8.62 -3.49
C ASN A 170 13.81 7.18 -3.79
N ASN A 171 13.90 6.76 -5.06
CA ASN A 171 14.28 5.39 -5.43
C ASN A 171 15.65 5.02 -4.83
N ARG A 172 15.77 3.85 -4.22
CA ARG A 172 17.05 3.39 -3.68
C ARG A 172 17.24 1.89 -3.85
N GLN A 173 18.51 1.50 -3.96
CA GLN A 173 18.92 0.11 -3.97
C GLN A 173 19.76 -0.17 -2.73
N LEU A 174 19.45 -1.26 -2.03
CA LEU A 174 20.19 -1.70 -0.84
C LEU A 174 20.64 -3.15 -0.99
N PRO A 175 21.78 -3.55 -0.41
CA PRO A 175 22.09 -4.96 -0.23
C PRO A 175 20.94 -5.66 0.49
N LYS A 176 20.46 -6.80 -0.02
CA LYS A 176 19.24 -7.44 0.48
C LYS A 176 19.28 -7.78 1.97
N ARG A 177 20.48 -8.11 2.50
CA ARG A 177 20.72 -8.33 3.94
C ARG A 177 20.47 -7.06 4.75
N GLN A 178 20.94 -5.91 4.25
CA GLN A 178 20.68 -4.62 4.90
C GLN A 178 19.18 -4.31 4.87
N TRP A 179 18.55 -4.46 3.71
CA TRP A 179 17.12 -4.19 3.53
C TRP A 179 16.26 -4.99 4.52
N ILE A 180 16.42 -6.32 4.61
CA ILE A 180 15.62 -7.13 5.56
C ILE A 180 15.95 -6.83 7.03
N THR A 181 17.16 -6.33 7.32
CA THR A 181 17.53 -5.90 8.67
C THR A 181 16.76 -4.62 9.06
N GLU A 182 16.55 -3.70 8.12
CA GLU A 182 15.73 -2.50 8.31
C GLU A 182 14.25 -2.83 8.60
N HIS A 183 13.79 -4.01 8.14
CA HIS A 183 12.41 -4.49 8.30
C HIS A 183 12.27 -5.74 9.19
N ILE A 184 13.20 -5.94 10.13
CA ILE A 184 13.26 -7.20 10.89
C ILE A 184 12.11 -7.37 11.90
N LYS A 185 11.38 -6.30 12.24
CA LYS A 185 10.26 -6.34 13.19
C LYS A 185 8.94 -6.70 12.49
N GLU A 186 8.81 -6.28 11.25
CA GLU A 186 7.68 -6.47 10.36
C GLU A 186 7.81 -7.83 9.65
N TRP A 187 6.70 -8.40 9.21
CA TRP A 187 6.75 -9.56 8.33
C TRP A 187 6.92 -9.13 6.87
N THR A 188 7.86 -9.76 6.17
CA THR A 188 8.04 -9.62 4.72
C THR A 188 7.55 -10.88 4.01
N SER A 189 6.49 -10.76 3.22
CA SER A 189 6.02 -11.80 2.32
C SER A 189 6.79 -11.72 1.01
N VAL A 190 7.31 -12.86 0.54
CA VAL A 190 8.08 -12.99 -0.69
C VAL A 190 7.29 -13.79 -1.71
N TYR A 191 7.21 -13.27 -2.93
CA TYR A 191 6.50 -13.88 -4.04
C TYR A 191 7.38 -14.03 -5.28
N ARG A 192 7.12 -15.08 -6.06
CA ARG A 192 7.87 -15.37 -7.28
C ARG A 192 6.95 -15.93 -8.37
N ILE A 193 7.14 -15.49 -9.62
CA ILE A 193 6.51 -16.14 -10.77
C ILE A 193 7.22 -17.46 -11.12
N ASN A 194 6.51 -18.44 -11.65
CA ASN A 194 7.09 -19.76 -11.96
C ASN A 194 8.26 -19.69 -12.95
N ASP A 195 8.17 -18.81 -13.96
CA ASP A 195 9.26 -18.58 -14.91
C ASP A 195 10.36 -17.72 -14.27
N THR A 196 11.35 -18.40 -13.70
CA THR A 196 12.50 -17.76 -13.05
C THR A 196 13.38 -16.97 -14.04
N ASN A 197 13.45 -17.37 -15.31
CA ASN A 197 14.22 -16.61 -16.30
C ASN A 197 13.54 -15.28 -16.60
N LEU A 198 12.21 -15.29 -16.74
CA LEU A 198 11.41 -14.09 -16.90
C LEU A 198 11.50 -13.19 -15.66
N ALA A 199 11.47 -13.76 -14.45
CA ALA A 199 11.66 -13.00 -13.20
C ALA A 199 13.01 -12.27 -13.19
N ARG A 200 14.10 -12.95 -13.60
CA ARG A 200 15.44 -12.34 -13.70
C ARG A 200 15.52 -11.28 -14.79
N GLN A 201 14.81 -11.46 -15.91
CA GLN A 201 14.67 -10.43 -16.95
C GLN A 201 13.99 -9.17 -16.38
N VAL A 202 12.91 -9.34 -15.62
CA VAL A 202 12.22 -8.24 -14.93
C VAL A 202 13.13 -7.55 -13.92
N ALA A 203 13.91 -8.32 -13.16
CA ALA A 203 14.90 -7.78 -12.22
C ALA A 203 15.90 -6.86 -12.93
N ARG A 204 16.43 -7.31 -14.07
CA ARG A 204 17.34 -6.53 -14.91
C ARG A 204 16.66 -5.29 -15.47
N TYR A 205 15.41 -5.40 -15.91
CA TYR A 205 14.63 -4.23 -16.36
C TYR A 205 14.48 -3.21 -15.23
N ALA A 206 14.11 -3.67 -14.03
CA ALA A 206 13.98 -2.82 -12.85
C ALA A 206 15.29 -2.08 -12.56
N ASP A 207 16.41 -2.79 -12.54
CA ASP A 207 17.74 -2.21 -12.35
C ASP A 207 18.08 -1.15 -13.41
N THR A 208 17.90 -1.49 -14.70
CA THR A 208 18.31 -0.62 -15.80
C THR A 208 17.40 0.57 -16.08
N HIS A 209 16.18 0.56 -15.55
CA HIS A 209 15.20 1.63 -15.79
C HIS A 209 14.91 2.43 -14.53
N PHE A 210 15.05 1.84 -13.34
CA PHE A 210 14.71 2.52 -12.08
C PHE A 210 15.92 2.80 -11.17
N TYR A 211 17.15 2.38 -11.52
CA TYR A 211 18.32 2.66 -10.68
C TYR A 211 19.56 3.11 -11.48
N SER A 212 19.99 2.31 -12.45
CA SER A 212 21.24 2.56 -13.20
C SER A 212 21.08 2.20 -14.67
N THR A 213 21.18 3.14 -15.60
CA THR A 213 20.95 2.90 -17.04
C THR A 213 21.83 1.81 -17.66
N SER A 214 22.96 1.48 -17.03
CA SER A 214 23.89 0.42 -17.45
C SER A 214 23.81 -0.86 -16.61
N GLY A 215 22.97 -0.87 -15.57
CA GLY A 215 22.91 -1.92 -14.56
C GLY A 215 24.13 -1.97 -13.64
N SER A 216 24.73 -0.81 -13.38
CA SER A 216 25.89 -0.68 -12.50
C SER A 216 25.46 -0.43 -11.04
N ALA A 217 26.39 -0.64 -10.11
CA ALA A 217 26.20 -0.31 -8.71
C ALA A 217 26.08 1.21 -8.44
N THR A 218 26.28 2.07 -9.45
CA THR A 218 26.13 3.52 -9.33
C THR A 218 24.75 3.94 -9.83
N LYS A 219 23.97 4.52 -8.92
CA LYS A 219 22.71 5.18 -9.24
C LYS A 219 22.94 6.36 -10.18
N ASN A 220 22.22 6.38 -11.30
CA ASN A 220 22.15 7.56 -12.19
C ASN A 220 20.72 7.85 -12.67
N ILE A 221 19.74 7.09 -12.18
CA ILE A 221 18.32 7.33 -12.39
C ILE A 221 17.74 7.83 -11.08
N HIS A 222 17.09 8.98 -11.13
CA HIS A 222 16.53 9.67 -9.98
C HIS A 222 15.02 9.81 -10.19
N ILE A 223 14.24 9.24 -9.29
CA ILE A 223 12.77 9.15 -9.41
C ILE A 223 12.15 9.72 -8.14
N ASP A 224 11.20 10.63 -8.32
CA ASP A 224 10.50 11.25 -7.21
C ASP A 224 9.39 10.31 -6.72
N TYR A 225 9.21 10.25 -5.41
CA TYR A 225 8.05 9.56 -4.82
C TYR A 225 6.82 10.44 -4.93
N LEU A 226 5.72 9.91 -5.46
CA LEU A 226 4.39 10.48 -5.29
C LEU A 226 3.37 9.36 -5.48
N LEU A 227 2.45 9.22 -4.53
CA LEU A 227 1.29 8.37 -4.74
C LEU A 227 0.35 9.08 -5.71
N ASN A 228 0.18 8.50 -6.90
CA ASN A 228 -0.77 9.02 -7.88
C ASN A 228 -1.44 7.90 -8.70
N SER A 229 -2.54 8.25 -9.36
CA SER A 229 -3.29 7.33 -10.20
C SER A 229 -2.70 7.15 -11.60
N HIS A 230 -1.68 7.91 -12.01
CA HIS A 230 -1.06 7.80 -13.33
C HIS A 230 -0.15 6.57 -13.43
N ILE A 231 -0.73 5.36 -13.49
CA ILE A 231 -0.01 4.09 -13.29
C ILE A 231 1.09 3.82 -14.34
N LYS A 232 0.97 4.38 -15.54
CA LYS A 232 1.96 4.24 -16.63
C LYS A 232 2.99 5.37 -16.71
N GLN A 233 2.80 6.44 -15.93
CA GLN A 233 3.80 7.51 -15.82
C GLN A 233 5.00 7.00 -15.01
N PHE A 234 6.23 7.19 -15.51
CA PHE A 234 7.42 6.64 -14.88
C PHE A 234 7.89 7.42 -13.64
N ASN A 235 7.91 8.76 -13.73
CA ASN A 235 8.26 9.68 -12.65
C ASN A 235 7.14 10.74 -12.53
N PRO A 236 6.49 10.90 -11.37
CA PRO A 236 6.78 10.25 -10.09
C PRO A 236 6.23 8.83 -9.96
N ASN A 237 6.76 8.11 -8.98
CA ASN A 237 6.50 6.70 -8.74
C ASN A 237 6.22 6.41 -7.25
N TYR A 238 5.85 5.18 -6.92
CA TYR A 238 5.69 4.72 -5.54
C TYR A 238 5.99 3.21 -5.45
N CYS A 239 6.11 2.70 -4.23
CA CYS A 239 6.62 1.35 -3.94
C CYS A 239 6.04 0.24 -4.84
N SER A 240 4.73 0.04 -4.81
CA SER A 240 4.03 -0.98 -5.59
C SER A 240 3.91 -0.66 -7.08
N LYS A 241 3.88 0.62 -7.49
CA LYS A 241 3.90 1.00 -8.91
C LYS A 241 5.23 0.68 -9.56
N LEU A 242 6.35 0.83 -8.86
CA LEU A 242 7.67 0.43 -9.38
C LEU A 242 7.67 -1.06 -9.71
N VAL A 243 7.20 -1.89 -8.77
CA VAL A 243 7.15 -3.35 -8.98
C VAL A 243 6.17 -3.72 -10.11
N TRP A 244 4.98 -3.12 -10.11
CA TRP A 244 3.98 -3.31 -11.16
C TRP A 244 4.55 -2.95 -12.54
N GLN A 245 5.18 -1.78 -12.68
CA GLN A 245 5.76 -1.31 -13.93
C GLN A 245 6.94 -2.17 -14.38
N ALA A 246 7.78 -2.64 -13.45
CA ALA A 246 8.88 -3.54 -13.76
C ALA A 246 8.36 -4.82 -14.43
N TYR A 247 7.29 -5.41 -13.91
CA TYR A 247 6.67 -6.59 -14.52
C TYR A 247 5.87 -6.27 -15.78
N PHE A 248 5.16 -5.14 -15.83
CA PHE A 248 4.36 -4.74 -16.98
C PHE A 248 5.22 -4.43 -18.21
N TYR A 249 6.34 -3.72 -18.04
CA TYR A 249 7.23 -3.36 -19.16
C TYR A 249 8.39 -4.33 -19.36
N GLY A 250 8.95 -4.89 -18.28
CA GLY A 250 10.11 -5.78 -18.33
C GLY A 250 9.84 -7.14 -18.96
N THR A 251 8.57 -7.53 -19.10
CA THR A 251 8.13 -8.78 -19.72
C THR A 251 7.82 -8.64 -21.22
N GLY A 252 7.97 -7.44 -21.79
CA GLY A 252 7.77 -7.17 -23.20
C GLY A 252 6.31 -7.29 -23.61
N THR A 253 6.00 -8.21 -24.52
CA THR A 253 4.62 -8.43 -25.02
C THR A 253 3.88 -9.53 -24.26
N LEU A 254 4.52 -10.18 -23.27
CA LEU A 254 3.88 -11.23 -22.49
C LEU A 254 2.81 -10.63 -21.56
N PRO A 255 1.63 -11.24 -21.45
CA PRO A 255 0.54 -10.70 -20.64
C PRO A 255 0.72 -11.08 -19.16
N VAL A 256 1.84 -10.73 -18.54
CA VAL A 256 2.16 -11.12 -17.14
C VAL A 256 1.29 -10.38 -16.13
N ILE A 257 1.02 -9.11 -16.40
CA ILE A 257 0.20 -8.22 -15.58
C ILE A 257 -1.15 -8.00 -16.27
N ARG A 258 -2.23 -7.99 -15.50
CA ARG A 258 -3.58 -7.70 -16.00
C ARG A 258 -3.61 -6.31 -16.63
N ALA A 259 -4.25 -6.21 -17.79
CA ALA A 259 -4.42 -4.94 -18.46
C ALA A 259 -5.28 -4.00 -17.59
N ILE A 260 -4.71 -2.83 -17.28
CA ILE A 260 -5.40 -1.74 -16.60
C ILE A 260 -5.33 -0.48 -17.46
N GLY A 261 -6.30 0.41 -17.25
CA GLY A 261 -6.29 1.75 -17.87
C GLY A 261 -5.10 2.58 -17.41
N ASP A 262 -5.02 3.82 -17.87
CA ASP A 262 -3.94 4.74 -17.49
C ASP A 262 -4.08 5.29 -16.07
N TRP A 263 -5.25 5.07 -15.46
CA TRP A 263 -5.67 5.60 -14.17
C TRP A 263 -5.95 4.44 -13.19
N ALA A 264 -5.00 4.16 -12.31
CA ALA A 264 -5.10 3.16 -11.26
C ALA A 264 -4.08 3.40 -10.14
N VAL A 265 -4.41 3.00 -8.92
CA VAL A 265 -3.46 2.89 -7.81
C VAL A 265 -3.35 1.42 -7.42
N ILE A 266 -2.13 0.88 -7.38
CA ILE A 266 -1.88 -0.50 -6.97
C ILE A 266 -1.42 -0.47 -5.53
N PHE A 267 -2.22 -1.00 -4.60
CA PHE A 267 -1.84 -1.06 -3.19
C PHE A 267 -0.93 -2.27 -2.94
N PRO A 268 0.06 -2.20 -2.02
CA PRO A 268 0.99 -3.30 -1.77
C PRO A 268 0.31 -4.64 -1.45
N THR A 269 -0.76 -4.61 -0.66
CA THR A 269 -1.53 -5.80 -0.25
C THR A 269 -2.24 -6.52 -1.40
N ASN A 270 -2.51 -5.79 -2.48
CA ASN A 270 -3.19 -6.24 -3.70
C ASN A 270 -2.22 -6.50 -4.86
N LEU A 271 -0.91 -6.28 -4.69
CA LEU A 271 0.06 -6.44 -5.76
C LEU A 271 0.09 -7.87 -6.35
N PRO A 272 0.04 -8.96 -5.56
CA PRO A 272 0.00 -10.31 -6.12
C PRO A 272 -1.20 -10.58 -7.03
N THR A 273 -2.35 -9.94 -6.80
CA THR A 273 -3.56 -10.14 -7.61
C THR A 273 -3.54 -9.37 -8.93
N ALA A 274 -2.56 -8.47 -9.13
CA ALA A 274 -2.39 -7.74 -10.39
C ALA A 274 -1.90 -8.64 -11.54
N PHE A 275 -1.40 -9.84 -11.24
CA PHE A 275 -0.89 -10.78 -12.23
C PHE A 275 -2.03 -11.53 -12.94
N THR A 276 -1.78 -11.93 -14.19
CA THR A 276 -2.67 -12.85 -14.90
C THR A 276 -2.50 -14.27 -14.36
N TRP A 277 -3.48 -15.12 -14.66
CA TRP A 277 -3.55 -16.46 -14.06
C TRP A 277 -2.30 -17.32 -14.41
N ASP A 278 -1.82 -17.25 -15.65
CA ASP A 278 -0.66 -18.00 -16.15
C ASP A 278 0.66 -17.60 -15.44
N TYR A 279 0.71 -16.40 -14.88
CA TYR A 279 1.89 -15.81 -14.25
C TYR A 279 1.65 -15.45 -12.79
N THR A 280 0.63 -16.02 -12.15
CA THR A 280 0.31 -15.73 -10.76
C THR A 280 1.52 -16.07 -9.88
N PRO A 281 2.06 -15.11 -9.11
CA PRO A 281 3.16 -15.37 -8.21
C PRO A 281 2.73 -16.33 -7.11
N HIS A 282 3.60 -17.28 -6.77
CA HIS A 282 3.42 -18.12 -5.59
C HIS A 282 4.23 -17.58 -4.42
N SER A 283 3.76 -17.82 -3.19
CA SER A 283 4.49 -17.46 -1.99
C SER A 283 5.74 -18.33 -1.84
N ILE A 284 6.90 -17.70 -1.69
CA ILE A 284 8.17 -18.35 -1.33
C ILE A 284 8.28 -18.49 0.20
N GLY A 285 7.64 -17.58 0.92
CA GLY A 285 7.57 -17.61 2.37
C GLY A 285 7.38 -16.23 2.97
N ARG A 286 7.23 -16.23 4.29
CA ARG A 286 7.13 -15.04 5.12
C ARG A 286 8.34 -14.97 6.05
N TYR A 287 8.98 -13.82 6.07
CA TYR A 287 10.26 -13.57 6.72
C TYR A 287 10.08 -12.50 7.76
#